data_AF-A0A358SSQ1-F1
#
_entry.id   AF-A0A358SSQ1-F1
#
_cell.length_a   1.000
_cell.length_b   1.000
_cell.length_c   1.000
_cell.angle_alpha   90.00
_cell.angle_beta   90.00
_cell.angle_gamma   90.00
#
_symmetry.space_group_name_H-M   'P 1'
#
loop_
_entity.id
_entity.type
_entity.pdbx_description
1 polymer ?
#
loop_
_entity_poly.entity_id
_entity_poly.type
_entity_poly.pdbx_seq_one_letter_code
_entity_poly.pdbx_strand_id
1 'polypeptide(L)'
;MRNYRERLWVPVSYWLLGLVSVFLMATILWGGFSLAVGIGVYIVLMGGFAATLAQWGRATIEVSNGELRAGRTTMRLAQAGEVVPLDAAGTRALRGPQADPAAFMLTRPYLRLAVYIEVAAEGSARPYWLIGSRDPAALAAAIERSRPQAHAGGTAVG
;
A
#
# COMPACT_ATOMS: atom_id res chain seq x y z
N MET A 1 -3.57 24.04 -2.46
CA MET A 1 -3.42 22.76 -1.73
C MET A 1 -3.70 21.65 -2.72
N ARG A 2 -2.67 20.95 -3.22
CA ARG A 2 -2.86 19.83 -4.17
C ARG A 2 -2.81 18.55 -3.37
N ASN A 3 -3.95 17.86 -3.31
CA ASN A 3 -4.06 16.59 -2.62
C ASN A 3 -3.65 15.49 -3.60
N TYR A 4 -2.70 14.64 -3.21
CA TYR A 4 -2.42 13.42 -3.94
C TYR A 4 -3.28 12.30 -3.34
N ARG A 5 -3.98 11.54 -4.18
CA ARG A 5 -4.78 10.41 -3.74
C ARG A 5 -4.59 9.25 -4.69
N GLU A 6 -4.00 8.17 -4.20
CA GLU A 6 -3.79 6.93 -4.94
C GLU A 6 -4.56 5.80 -4.26
N ARG A 7 -5.41 5.13 -5.03
CA ARG A 7 -6.12 3.94 -4.55
C ARG A 7 -5.45 2.70 -5.10
N LEU A 8 -5.09 1.78 -4.21
CA LEU A 8 -4.35 0.57 -4.53
C LEU A 8 -5.30 -0.53 -5.02
N TRP A 9 -5.93 -0.31 -6.17
CA TRP A 9 -6.86 -1.27 -6.75
C TRP A 9 -6.16 -2.60 -7.07
N VAL A 10 -6.87 -3.70 -6.81
CA VAL A 10 -6.43 -5.03 -7.22
C VAL A 10 -6.48 -5.12 -8.75
N PRO A 11 -5.39 -5.54 -9.42
CA PRO A 11 -5.37 -5.67 -10.87
C PRO A 11 -6.33 -6.76 -11.36
N VAL A 12 -6.84 -6.61 -12.59
CA VAL A 12 -7.81 -7.53 -13.21
C VAL A 12 -7.27 -8.97 -13.29
N SER A 13 -5.97 -9.15 -13.41
CA SER A 13 -5.33 -10.48 -13.41
C SER A 13 -5.60 -11.28 -12.14
N TYR A 14 -5.65 -10.63 -10.96
CA TYR A 14 -5.97 -11.31 -9.69
C TYR A 14 -7.45 -11.69 -9.62
N TRP A 15 -8.33 -10.90 -10.23
CA TRP A 15 -9.75 -11.24 -10.35
C TRP A 15 -9.94 -12.48 -11.25
N LEU A 16 -9.28 -12.51 -12.41
CA LEU A 16 -9.34 -13.66 -13.32
C LEU A 16 -8.75 -14.92 -12.70
N LEU A 17 -7.54 -14.83 -12.12
CA LEU A 17 -6.88 -15.96 -11.46
C LEU A 17 -7.73 -16.53 -10.32
N GLY A 18 -8.34 -15.64 -9.55
CA GLY A 18 -9.23 -16.00 -8.47
C GLY A 18 -10.53 -16.66 -8.93
N LEU A 19 -11.15 -16.11 -9.97
CA LEU A 19 -12.35 -16.68 -10.57
C LEU A 19 -12.10 -18.10 -11.07
N VAL A 20 -10.99 -18.32 -11.78
CA VAL A 20 -10.60 -19.66 -12.25
C VAL A 20 -10.32 -20.60 -11.08
N SER A 21 -9.55 -20.15 -10.08
CA SER A 21 -9.23 -20.96 -8.90
C SER A 21 -10.48 -21.39 -8.11
N VAL A 22 -11.40 -20.44 -7.87
CA VAL A 22 -12.66 -20.71 -7.17
C VAL A 22 -13.56 -21.62 -7.98
N PHE A 23 -13.64 -21.41 -9.30
CA PHE A 23 -14.41 -22.25 -10.20
C PHE A 23 -13.92 -23.71 -10.17
N LEU A 24 -12.59 -23.93 -10.28
CA LEU A 24 -12.00 -25.26 -10.20
C LEU A 24 -12.27 -25.92 -8.84
N MET A 25 -12.09 -25.17 -7.74
CA MET A 25 -12.37 -25.66 -6.39
C MET A 25 -13.84 -26.06 -6.22
N ALA A 26 -14.77 -25.21 -6.67
CA ALA A 26 -16.20 -25.48 -6.61
C ALA A 26 -16.59 -26.68 -7.48
N THR A 27 -15.94 -26.86 -8.64
CA THR A 27 -16.15 -28.03 -9.51
C THR A 27 -15.72 -29.33 -8.81
N ILE A 28 -14.57 -29.33 -8.15
CA ILE A 28 -14.08 -30.50 -7.39
C ILE A 28 -15.05 -30.83 -6.25
N LEU A 29 -15.53 -29.82 -5.53
CA LEU A 29 -16.48 -29.98 -4.44
C LEU A 29 -17.85 -30.48 -4.91
N TRP A 30 -18.26 -30.16 -6.14
CA TRP A 30 -19.58 -30.56 -6.66
C TRP A 30 -19.70 -32.06 -6.94
N GLY A 31 -18.61 -32.78 -7.21
CA GLY A 31 -18.63 -34.18 -7.67
C GLY A 31 -19.43 -35.20 -6.83
N GLY A 32 -19.88 -34.85 -5.61
CA GLY A 32 -20.71 -35.70 -4.76
C GLY A 32 -22.02 -35.09 -4.24
N PHE A 33 -22.45 -33.89 -4.69
CA PHE A 33 -23.61 -33.18 -4.12
C PHE A 33 -24.72 -32.87 -5.13
N SER A 34 -25.92 -32.60 -4.62
CA SER A 34 -27.07 -32.18 -5.44
C SER A 34 -26.85 -30.81 -6.11
N LEU A 35 -27.57 -30.55 -7.20
CA LEU A 35 -27.46 -29.32 -7.99
C LEU A 35 -27.65 -28.04 -7.13
N ALA A 36 -28.60 -28.07 -6.20
CA ALA A 36 -28.88 -26.94 -5.31
C ALA A 36 -27.70 -26.62 -4.38
N VAL A 37 -27.06 -27.67 -3.82
CA VAL A 37 -25.87 -27.51 -2.97
C VAL A 37 -24.69 -27.00 -3.79
N GLY A 38 -24.52 -27.51 -5.02
CA GLY A 38 -23.51 -27.02 -5.95
C GLY A 38 -23.62 -25.52 -6.19
N ILE A 39 -24.81 -25.02 -6.56
CA ILE A 39 -25.06 -23.59 -6.79
C ILE A 39 -24.74 -22.77 -5.52
N GLY A 40 -25.15 -23.25 -4.34
CA GLY A 40 -24.83 -22.59 -3.06
C GLY A 40 -23.31 -22.45 -2.82
N VAL A 41 -22.54 -23.51 -3.08
CA VAL A 41 -21.07 -23.51 -2.96
C VAL A 41 -20.45 -22.48 -3.90
N TYR A 42 -20.89 -22.41 -5.16
CA TYR A 42 -20.40 -21.42 -6.12
C TYR A 42 -20.66 -19.99 -5.66
N ILE A 43 -21.89 -19.68 -5.22
CA ILE A 43 -22.25 -18.33 -4.77
C ILE A 43 -21.42 -17.93 -3.55
N VAL A 44 -21.28 -18.81 -2.56
CA VAL A 44 -20.54 -18.50 -1.33
C VAL A 44 -19.06 -18.31 -1.63
N LEU A 45 -18.44 -19.21 -2.38
CA LEU A 45 -17.00 -19.12 -2.66
C LEU A 45 -16.68 -17.93 -3.56
N MET A 46 -17.46 -17.72 -4.63
CA MET A 46 -17.22 -16.64 -5.58
C MET A 46 -17.54 -15.27 -4.97
N GLY A 47 -18.65 -15.17 -4.24
CA GLY A 47 -19.04 -13.97 -3.51
C GLY A 47 -18.04 -13.63 -2.40
N GLY A 48 -17.62 -14.63 -1.61
CA GLY A 48 -16.60 -14.46 -0.58
C GLY A 48 -15.26 -13.98 -1.16
N PHE A 49 -14.80 -14.62 -2.24
CA PHE A 49 -13.56 -14.23 -2.91
C PHE A 49 -13.62 -12.80 -3.48
N ALA A 50 -14.70 -12.45 -4.17
CA ALA A 50 -14.90 -11.11 -4.71
C ALA A 50 -14.92 -10.05 -3.60
N ALA A 51 -15.60 -10.34 -2.49
CA ALA A 51 -15.63 -9.45 -1.32
C ALA A 51 -14.24 -9.26 -0.72
N THR A 52 -13.44 -10.33 -0.58
CA THR A 52 -12.07 -10.24 -0.07
C THR A 52 -11.19 -9.37 -0.96
N LEU A 53 -11.20 -9.59 -2.29
CA LEU A 53 -10.42 -8.76 -3.22
C LEU A 53 -10.86 -7.30 -3.20
N ALA A 54 -12.18 -7.05 -3.14
CA ALA A 54 -12.72 -5.71 -3.05
C ALA A 54 -12.24 -4.98 -1.79
N GLN A 55 -12.29 -5.62 -0.62
CA GLN A 55 -11.76 -5.04 0.63
C GLN A 55 -10.25 -4.81 0.55
N TRP A 56 -9.50 -5.73 -0.05
CA TRP A 56 -8.04 -5.59 -0.21
C TRP A 56 -7.65 -4.40 -1.09
N GLY A 57 -8.46 -4.09 -2.12
CA GLY A 57 -8.26 -2.96 -3.03
C GLY A 57 -8.73 -1.59 -2.52
N ARG A 58 -9.30 -1.51 -1.31
CA ARG A 58 -9.76 -0.24 -0.70
C ARG A 58 -8.63 0.57 -0.06
N ALA A 59 -7.44 -0.02 0.10
CA ALA A 59 -6.30 0.70 0.64
C ALA A 59 -6.00 1.93 -0.21
N THR A 60 -5.96 3.09 0.44
CA THR A 60 -5.75 4.39 -0.19
C THR A 60 -4.54 5.05 0.45
N ILE A 61 -3.72 5.68 -0.38
CA ILE A 61 -2.63 6.57 0.02
C ILE A 61 -3.10 7.99 -0.29
N GLU A 62 -3.00 8.88 0.68
CA GLU A 62 -3.43 10.26 0.55
C GLU A 62 -2.40 11.20 1.17
N VAL A 63 -2.02 12.24 0.45
CA VAL A 63 -1.17 13.33 0.94
C VAL A 63 -2.02 14.58 0.93
N SER A 64 -2.26 15.15 2.11
CA SER A 64 -3.08 16.35 2.28
C SER A 64 -2.67 17.09 3.55
N ASN A 65 -2.69 18.43 3.51
CA ASN A 65 -2.52 19.30 4.70
C ASN A 65 -1.26 19.00 5.55
N GLY A 66 -0.15 18.63 4.93
CA GLY A 66 1.08 18.31 5.68
C GLY A 66 1.06 16.94 6.35
N GLU A 67 0.10 16.08 6.03
CA GLU A 67 0.01 14.70 6.53
C GLU A 67 -0.01 13.69 5.37
N LEU A 68 0.63 12.55 5.60
CA LEU A 68 0.61 11.38 4.74
C LEU A 68 -0.21 10.28 5.41
N ARG A 69 -1.33 9.92 4.80
CA ARG A 69 -2.19 8.82 5.22
C ARG A 69 -1.96 7.62 4.32
N ALA A 70 -1.49 6.52 4.90
CA ALA A 70 -1.25 5.26 4.22
C ALA A 70 -2.16 4.18 4.84
N GLY A 71 -3.28 3.88 4.18
CA GLY A 71 -4.28 2.95 4.72
C GLY A 71 -4.94 3.48 5.99
N ARG A 72 -4.67 2.86 7.13
CA ARG A 72 -5.21 3.25 8.45
C ARG A 72 -4.24 4.06 9.30
N THR A 73 -3.00 4.23 8.84
CA THR A 73 -1.92 4.89 9.59
C THR A 73 -1.64 6.23 8.96
N THR A 74 -1.47 7.26 9.79
CA THR A 74 -1.14 8.62 9.36
C THR A 74 0.20 9.03 9.94
N MET A 75 1.00 9.73 9.15
CA MET A 75 2.26 10.34 9.57
C MET A 75 2.23 11.82 9.22
N ARG A 76 2.71 12.67 10.13
CA ARG A 76 2.92 14.10 9.83
C ARG A 76 4.17 14.25 8.98
N LEU A 77 4.09 15.00 7.88
CA LEU A 77 5.20 15.19 6.95
C LEU A 77 6.38 15.95 7.57
N ALA A 78 6.14 16.69 8.66
CA ALA A 78 7.19 17.31 9.47
C ALA A 78 8.13 16.29 10.15
N GLN A 79 7.69 15.03 10.34
CA GLN A 79 8.50 13.95 10.91
C GLN A 79 9.19 13.12 9.83
N ALA A 80 8.91 13.36 8.56
CA ALA A 80 9.47 12.60 7.47
C ALA A 80 10.83 13.20 7.09
N GLY A 81 11.89 12.40 7.05
CA GLY A 81 13.26 12.76 6.67
C GLY A 81 13.50 12.62 5.16
N GLU A 82 14.45 11.80 4.72
CA GLU A 82 14.65 11.57 3.28
C GLU A 82 13.46 10.83 2.64
N VAL A 83 13.06 11.22 1.42
CA VAL A 83 12.03 10.53 0.62
C VAL A 83 12.64 10.08 -0.69
N VAL A 84 12.73 8.77 -0.87
CA VAL A 84 13.39 8.16 -2.03
C VAL A 84 12.40 7.28 -2.80
N PRO A 85 12.07 7.60 -4.06
CA PRO A 85 11.36 6.69 -4.93
C PRO A 85 12.27 5.51 -5.29
N LEU A 86 11.82 4.29 -5.02
CA LEU A 86 12.59 3.09 -5.27
C LEU A 86 12.17 2.41 -6.56
N ASP A 87 13.15 1.81 -7.23
CA ASP A 87 12.92 0.89 -8.33
C ASP A 87 12.49 -0.49 -7.82
N ALA A 88 12.25 -1.44 -8.73
CA ALA A 88 11.79 -2.77 -8.38
C ALA A 88 12.84 -3.58 -7.58
N ALA A 89 14.13 -3.35 -7.84
CA ALA A 89 15.22 -4.05 -7.15
C ALA A 89 15.35 -3.56 -5.70
N GLY A 90 15.42 -2.25 -5.48
CA GLY A 90 15.48 -1.64 -4.15
C GLY A 90 14.23 -1.94 -3.33
N THR A 91 13.05 -1.89 -3.98
CA THR A 91 11.78 -2.29 -3.34
C THR A 91 11.81 -3.76 -2.89
N ARG A 92 12.38 -4.67 -3.68
CA ARG A 92 12.49 -6.09 -3.31
C ARG A 92 13.47 -6.31 -2.17
N ALA A 93 14.59 -5.58 -2.16
CA ALA A 93 15.60 -5.69 -1.12
C ALA A 93 15.04 -5.28 0.25
N LEU A 94 14.38 -4.12 0.33
CA LEU A 94 13.75 -3.61 1.56
C LEU A 94 12.47 -4.35 1.98
N ARG A 95 11.87 -5.15 1.09
CA ARG A 95 10.79 -6.10 1.46
C ARG A 95 11.29 -7.43 1.95
N GLY A 96 12.53 -7.79 1.64
CA GLY A 96 13.09 -9.11 1.90
C GLY A 96 14.34 -9.00 2.76
N PRO A 97 15.53 -9.22 2.19
CA PRO A 97 16.77 -9.39 2.95
C PRO A 97 17.18 -8.16 3.76
N GLN A 98 16.75 -6.96 3.38
CA GLN A 98 17.05 -5.69 4.09
C GLN A 98 15.82 -5.14 4.83
N ALA A 99 14.77 -5.94 5.00
CA ALA A 99 13.59 -5.53 5.72
C ALA A 99 13.90 -5.33 7.21
N ASP A 100 13.52 -4.18 7.74
CA ASP A 100 13.56 -3.90 9.18
C ASP A 100 12.19 -4.22 9.78
N PRO A 101 12.11 -5.10 10.81
CA PRO A 101 10.84 -5.46 11.44
C PRO A 101 10.15 -4.28 12.16
N ALA A 102 10.90 -3.24 12.55
CA ALA A 102 10.37 -2.04 13.18
C ALA A 102 9.81 -1.04 12.16
N ALA A 103 10.12 -1.20 10.86
CA ALA A 103 9.65 -0.27 9.84
C ALA A 103 8.15 -0.44 9.55
N PHE A 104 7.49 0.67 9.22
CA PHE A 104 6.11 0.59 8.75
C PHE A 104 6.09 0.21 7.27
N MET A 105 5.47 -0.93 6.94
CA MET A 105 5.38 -1.40 5.56
C MET A 105 3.94 -1.44 5.08
N LEU A 106 3.61 -0.60 4.09
CA LEU A 106 2.38 -0.73 3.31
C LEU A 106 2.70 -1.30 1.94
N THR A 107 2.91 -2.61 1.87
CA THR A 107 3.24 -3.31 0.62
C THR A 107 2.04 -4.09 0.10
N ARG A 108 2.00 -4.28 -1.21
CA ARG A 108 1.01 -5.15 -1.87
C ARG A 108 1.72 -6.04 -2.88
N PRO A 109 1.32 -7.31 -3.02
CA PRO A 109 2.02 -8.27 -3.88
C PRO A 109 2.04 -7.85 -5.36
N TYR A 110 1.02 -7.11 -5.81
CA TYR A 110 0.91 -6.59 -7.17
C TYR A 110 1.61 -5.24 -7.40
N LEU A 111 2.15 -4.60 -6.36
CA LEU A 111 2.90 -3.34 -6.49
C LEU A 111 4.40 -3.66 -6.51
N ARG A 112 5.05 -3.42 -7.64
CA ARG A 112 6.49 -3.70 -7.81
C ARG A 112 7.39 -2.58 -7.29
N LEU A 113 6.86 -1.36 -7.23
CA LEU A 113 7.58 -0.17 -6.82
C LEU A 113 7.11 0.30 -5.44
N ALA A 114 7.95 1.08 -4.78
CA ALA A 114 7.66 1.67 -3.48
C ALA A 114 8.39 3.01 -3.31
N VAL A 115 7.96 3.77 -2.31
CA VAL A 115 8.67 4.96 -1.81
C VAL A 115 9.17 4.63 -0.42
N TYR A 116 10.47 4.87 -0.21
CA TYR A 116 11.10 4.88 1.10
C TYR A 116 10.96 6.27 1.70
N ILE A 117 10.56 6.33 2.96
CA ILE A 117 10.42 7.57 3.71
C ILE A 117 11.06 7.38 5.07
N GLU A 118 12.17 8.05 5.32
CA GLU A 118 12.81 8.05 6.63
C GLU A 118 11.92 8.74 7.67
N VAL A 119 11.95 8.29 8.92
CA VAL A 119 11.29 8.96 10.04
C VAL A 119 12.35 9.69 10.87
N ALA A 120 12.41 11.01 10.71
CA ALA A 120 13.38 11.89 11.37
C ALA A 120 12.96 12.35 12.79
N ALA A 121 11.87 11.81 13.34
CA ALA A 121 11.42 12.19 14.68
C ALA A 121 12.28 11.54 15.78
N GLU A 122 12.84 12.37 16.67
CA GLU A 122 13.60 11.92 17.84
C GLU A 122 12.75 10.96 18.70
N GLY A 123 13.29 9.77 18.99
CA GLY A 123 12.61 8.74 19.79
C GLY A 123 11.56 7.93 19.02
N SER A 124 11.44 8.07 17.69
CA SER A 124 10.55 7.21 16.91
C SER A 124 10.97 5.75 17.01
N ALA A 125 10.02 4.88 17.41
CA ALA A 125 10.21 3.44 17.40
C ALA A 125 10.31 2.84 15.98
N ARG A 126 10.00 3.63 14.94
CA ARG A 126 9.99 3.19 13.53
C ARG A 126 11.04 3.98 12.76
N PRO A 127 12.04 3.33 12.14
CA PRO A 127 13.12 4.04 11.44
C PRO A 127 12.67 4.59 10.09
N TYR A 128 11.81 3.87 9.36
CA TYR A 128 11.31 4.28 8.05
C TYR A 128 9.94 3.72 7.72
N TRP A 129 9.32 4.29 6.69
CA TRP A 129 8.10 3.82 6.05
C TRP A 129 8.42 3.36 4.63
N LEU A 130 7.96 2.16 4.27
CA LEU A 130 8.03 1.63 2.92
C LEU A 130 6.61 1.52 2.34
N ILE A 131 6.27 2.41 1.41
CA ILE A 131 4.91 2.50 0.85
C ILE A 131 4.94 2.05 -0.60
N GLY A 132 4.25 0.94 -0.91
CA GLY A 132 4.04 0.50 -2.28
C GLY A 132 3.16 1.48 -3.05
N SER A 133 3.61 1.92 -4.22
CA SER A 133 2.89 2.82 -5.11
C SER A 133 3.08 2.39 -6.57
N ARG A 134 2.12 2.71 -7.44
CA ARG A 134 2.25 2.53 -8.89
C ARG A 134 3.10 3.62 -9.54
N ASP A 135 3.15 4.80 -8.92
CA ASP A 135 3.95 5.94 -9.36
C ASP A 135 4.72 6.51 -8.16
N PRO A 136 5.86 5.89 -7.79
CA PRO A 136 6.64 6.33 -6.64
C PRO A 136 7.19 7.75 -6.82
N ALA A 137 7.45 8.18 -8.06
CA ALA A 137 7.96 9.51 -8.36
C ALA A 137 6.89 10.59 -8.10
N ALA A 138 5.66 10.36 -8.54
CA ALA A 138 4.55 11.28 -8.25
C ALA A 138 4.25 11.37 -6.76
N LEU A 139 4.28 10.24 -6.03
CA LEU A 139 4.08 10.21 -4.58
C LEU A 139 5.19 10.96 -3.84
N ALA A 140 6.46 10.69 -4.16
CA ALA A 140 7.59 11.40 -3.57
C ALA A 140 7.50 12.91 -3.81
N ALA A 141 7.24 13.32 -5.05
CA ALA A 141 7.08 14.72 -5.39
C ALA A 141 5.85 15.38 -4.71
N ALA A 142 4.78 14.62 -4.43
CA ALA A 142 3.63 15.13 -3.67
C ALA A 142 3.96 15.33 -2.18
N ILE A 143 4.74 14.43 -1.60
CA ILE A 143 5.25 14.54 -0.22
C ILE A 143 6.13 15.78 -0.09
N GLU A 144 7.14 15.94 -0.95
CA GLU A 144 8.06 17.07 -0.88
C GLU A 144 7.35 18.42 -1.03
N ARG A 145 6.38 18.53 -1.94
CA ARG A 145 5.60 19.76 -2.10
C ARG A 145 4.68 20.08 -0.92
N SER A 146 4.30 19.06 -0.15
CA SER A 146 3.37 19.19 0.98
C SER A 146 4.08 19.31 2.32
N ARG A 147 5.41 19.17 2.34
CA ARG A 147 6.20 19.37 3.55
C ARG A 147 6.18 20.84 3.97
N PRO A 148 5.97 21.13 5.26
CA PRO A 148 6.27 22.45 5.77
C PRO A 148 7.77 22.68 5.60
N GLN A 149 8.15 23.71 4.85
CA GLN A 149 9.55 24.16 4.80
C GLN A 149 9.97 24.43 6.25
N ALA A 150 10.95 23.68 6.75
CA ALA A 150 11.61 24.03 7.98
C ALA A 150 12.09 25.47 7.80
N HIS A 151 11.56 26.40 8.59
CA HIS A 151 12.01 27.78 8.55
C HIS A 151 13.50 27.74 8.84
N ALA A 152 14.32 28.08 7.84
CA ALA A 152 15.70 28.46 8.04
C ALA A 152 15.69 29.78 8.84
N GLY A 153 15.40 29.67 10.14
CA GLY A 153 15.55 30.73 11.11
C GLY A 153 17.02 30.97 11.32
N GLY A 154 17.64 31.65 10.35
CA GLY A 154 18.96 32.22 10.51
C GLY A 154 18.92 33.17 11.70
N THR A 155 19.54 32.74 12.79
CA THR A 155 20.05 33.64 13.82
C THR A 155 21.16 34.49 13.17
N ALA A 156 20.75 35.59 12.54
CA ALA A 156 21.63 36.73 12.36
C ALA A 156 21.85 37.34 13.75
N VAL A 157 22.90 36.87 14.43
CA VAL A 157 23.51 37.59 15.53
C VAL A 157 24.18 38.81 14.90
N GLY A 158 23.63 39.99 15.21
CA GLY A 158 24.20 41.30 14.96
C GLY A 158 23.99 42.14 16.21
#